data_AF-A0A9J9BCX3-F1
#
_entry.id   AF-A0A9J9BCX3-F1
#
_cell.length_a   1.000
_cell.length_b   1.000
_cell.length_c   1.000
_cell.angle_alpha   90.00
_cell.angle_beta   90.00
_cell.angle_gamma   90.00
#
_symmetry.space_group_name_H-M   'P 1'
#
loop_
_entity.id
_entity.type
_entity.pdbx_description
1 polymer ?
#
loop_
_entity_poly.entity_id
_entity_poly.type
_entity_poly.pdbx_seq_one_letter_code
_entity_poly.pdbx_strand_id
1 'polypeptide(L)'
;MIYCLFLIYDPVNLEKSLLRLHRFLTSSGTKAKILVINNGEQIHSSSLNNIEFIPGDNRYFEFSGWQAGKQYLEENYTLQDGDLFCFANDTFDKNHYFSPLTAWLYNLKSKQAAKRQKGFILGRVDSRNIEYKVDKLPLSKWISSYFFVLDYTAFQALVFLNTRLCTAVKEVTDESIYFDQTVVDTPMQEHINSWLRPTGKGWYRAHSSDNDVIRNKSVAILHEKYLSAVLMARNVELIHVYSGRIGRIVHKFDKRVQKFRLRYLQSSKA
;
A
#
# COMPACT_ATOMS: atom_id res chain seq x y z
N MET A 1 -15.65 -10.08 10.04
CA MET A 1 -15.78 -8.63 9.81
C MET A 1 -14.71 -8.20 8.81
N ILE A 2 -14.83 -7.04 8.16
CA ILE A 2 -13.70 -6.41 7.47
C ILE A 2 -13.35 -5.10 8.17
N TYR A 3 -12.10 -4.96 8.60
CA TYR A 3 -11.56 -3.72 9.13
C TYR A 3 -10.71 -3.06 8.05
N CYS A 4 -11.03 -1.82 7.67
CA CYS A 4 -10.27 -1.10 6.67
C CYS A 4 -9.58 0.11 7.26
N LEU A 5 -8.26 0.17 7.13
CA LEU A 5 -7.43 1.30 7.52
C LEU A 5 -7.15 2.14 6.27
N PHE A 6 -7.84 3.28 6.16
CA PHE A 6 -7.71 4.19 5.04
C PHE A 6 -6.91 5.42 5.44
N LEU A 7 -5.71 5.55 4.88
CA LEU A 7 -4.80 6.64 5.17
C LEU A 7 -4.96 7.78 4.17
N ILE A 8 -5.11 9.00 4.69
CA ILE A 8 -5.21 10.22 3.90
C ILE A 8 -4.06 11.17 4.24
N TYR A 9 -3.46 11.73 3.19
CA TYR A 9 -2.34 12.68 3.29
C TYR A 9 -2.68 14.01 2.62
N ASP A 10 -3.08 13.94 1.34
CA ASP A 10 -3.50 15.11 0.58
C ASP A 10 -5.02 15.35 0.70
N PRO A 11 -5.49 16.56 0.34
CA PRO A 11 -6.92 16.80 0.13
C PRO A 11 -7.43 15.90 -1.01
N VAL A 12 -8.10 14.81 -0.64
CA VAL A 12 -8.86 13.94 -1.54
C VAL A 12 -10.34 14.30 -1.48
N ASN A 13 -11.09 13.97 -2.54
CA ASN A 13 -12.53 13.84 -2.41
C ASN A 13 -12.82 12.61 -1.53
N LEU A 14 -12.78 12.86 -0.22
CA LEU A 14 -12.85 11.85 0.83
C LEU A 14 -14.16 11.07 0.72
N GLU A 15 -15.29 11.77 0.57
CA GLU A 15 -16.61 11.15 0.45
C GLU A 15 -16.69 10.17 -0.72
N LYS A 16 -16.21 10.56 -1.91
CA LYS A 16 -16.16 9.67 -3.08
C LYS A 16 -15.26 8.46 -2.86
N SER A 17 -14.13 8.66 -2.21
CA SER A 17 -13.18 7.58 -1.88
C SER A 17 -13.80 6.60 -0.89
N LEU A 18 -14.41 7.11 0.18
CA LEU A 18 -15.12 6.32 1.19
C LEU A 18 -16.29 5.55 0.61
N LEU A 19 -17.09 6.17 -0.28
CA LEU A 19 -18.20 5.49 -0.94
C LEU A 19 -17.71 4.32 -1.81
N ARG A 20 -16.61 4.52 -2.55
CA ARG A 20 -15.99 3.46 -3.36
C ARG A 20 -15.44 2.33 -2.49
N LEU A 21 -14.73 2.68 -1.43
CA LEU A 21 -14.16 1.73 -0.49
C LEU A 21 -15.26 0.93 0.21
N HIS A 22 -16.30 1.61 0.71
CA HIS A 22 -17.46 0.99 1.31
C HIS A 22 -18.13 0.00 0.37
N ARG A 23 -18.40 0.39 -0.89
CA ARG A 23 -18.97 -0.50 -1.91
C ARG A 23 -18.08 -1.70 -2.20
N PHE A 24 -16.76 -1.51 -2.27
CA PHE A 24 -15.82 -2.61 -2.43
C PHE A 24 -15.93 -3.60 -1.28
N LEU A 25 -15.81 -3.13 -0.04
CA LEU A 25 -15.75 -3.99 1.16
C LEU A 25 -17.08 -4.73 1.39
N THR A 26 -18.21 -4.06 1.15
CA THR A 26 -19.55 -4.62 1.41
C THR A 26 -20.13 -5.41 0.24
N SER A 27 -19.50 -5.41 -0.94
CA SER A 27 -19.98 -6.11 -2.14
C SER A 27 -20.22 -7.62 -1.96
N SER A 28 -19.60 -8.23 -0.94
CA SER A 28 -19.76 -9.65 -0.63
C SER A 28 -20.85 -9.94 0.40
N GLY A 29 -21.57 -8.90 0.87
CA GLY A 29 -22.50 -8.98 2.01
C GLY A 29 -21.81 -8.95 3.37
N THR A 30 -20.48 -8.80 3.42
CA THR A 30 -19.71 -8.74 4.67
C THR A 30 -19.80 -7.36 5.29
N LYS A 31 -20.01 -7.28 6.61
CA LYS A 31 -19.94 -6.03 7.36
C LYS A 31 -18.52 -5.45 7.31
N ALA A 32 -18.42 -4.14 7.16
CA ALA A 32 -17.15 -3.42 7.08
C ALA A 32 -17.13 -2.24 8.06
N LYS A 33 -16.01 -2.07 8.77
CA LYS A 33 -15.66 -0.90 9.55
C LYS A 33 -14.50 -0.19 8.84
N ILE A 34 -14.60 1.13 8.67
CA ILE A 34 -13.54 1.94 8.05
C ILE A 34 -12.96 2.86 9.11
N LEU A 35 -11.66 2.74 9.35
CA LEU A 35 -10.86 3.64 10.18
C LEU A 35 -10.07 4.56 9.25
N VAL A 36 -10.41 5.85 9.25
CA VAL A 36 -9.71 6.88 8.49
C VAL A 36 -8.59 7.44 9.34
N ILE A 37 -7.37 7.25 8.88
CA ILE A 37 -6.15 7.73 9.52
C ILE A 37 -5.74 9.02 8.83
N ASN A 38 -5.83 10.12 9.56
CA ASN A 38 -5.55 11.44 9.02
C ASN A 38 -4.10 11.86 9.29
N ASN A 39 -3.25 11.74 8.29
CA ASN A 39 -1.86 12.22 8.35
C ASN A 39 -1.71 13.70 7.97
N GLY A 40 -2.80 14.39 7.62
CA GLY A 40 -2.83 15.82 7.30
C GLY A 40 -3.46 16.67 8.40
N GLU A 41 -3.44 17.99 8.23
CA GLU A 41 -3.99 18.97 9.18
C GLU A 41 -5.52 19.15 9.07
N GLN A 42 -6.17 18.43 8.15
CA GLN A 42 -7.55 18.67 7.75
C GLN A 42 -8.53 18.05 8.74
N ILE A 43 -9.53 18.78 9.23
CA ILE A 43 -10.61 18.17 10.02
C ILE A 43 -11.62 17.55 9.05
N HIS A 44 -11.85 16.25 9.20
CA HIS A 44 -12.80 15.51 8.39
C HIS A 44 -13.93 14.96 9.24
N SER A 45 -15.13 14.95 8.68
CA SER A 45 -16.30 14.26 9.23
C SER A 45 -16.97 13.45 8.13
N SER A 46 -17.68 12.39 8.51
CA SER A 46 -18.47 11.58 7.59
C SER A 46 -19.84 11.32 8.20
N SER A 47 -20.87 11.29 7.34
CA SER A 47 -22.24 10.91 7.70
C SER A 47 -22.44 9.39 7.73
N LEU A 48 -21.43 8.59 7.39
CA LEU A 48 -21.52 7.13 7.38
C LEU A 48 -21.22 6.57 8.79
N ASN A 49 -22.18 5.85 9.36
CA ASN A 49 -22.14 5.32 10.73
C ASN A 49 -21.01 4.30 11.00
N ASN A 50 -20.36 3.77 9.98
CA ASN A 50 -19.28 2.77 10.10
C ASN A 50 -17.88 3.34 9.89
N ILE A 51 -17.74 4.66 10.00
CA ILE A 51 -16.48 5.38 9.79
C ILE A 51 -16.02 6.01 11.10
N GLU A 52 -14.77 5.76 11.47
CA GLU A 52 -14.09 6.43 12.58
C GLU A 52 -12.88 7.18 12.07
N PHE A 53 -12.58 8.31 12.69
CA PHE A 53 -11.42 9.13 12.38
C PHE A 53 -10.44 9.07 13.52
N ILE A 54 -9.18 8.80 13.21
CA ILE A 54 -8.08 8.88 14.18
C ILE A 54 -6.97 9.78 13.65
N PRO A 55 -6.25 10.48 14.54
CA PRO A 55 -5.05 11.19 14.15
C PRO A 55 -4.01 10.18 13.66
N GLY A 56 -3.34 10.53 12.57
CA GLY A 56 -2.25 9.77 12.03
C GLY A 56 -0.89 10.24 12.54
N ASP A 57 0.14 9.52 12.13
CA ASP A 57 1.54 9.88 12.32
C ASP A 57 2.19 9.97 10.93
N ASN A 58 2.74 11.12 10.59
CA ASN A 58 3.34 11.36 9.28
C ASN A 58 4.87 11.21 9.24
N ARG A 59 5.52 10.80 10.35
CA ARG A 59 6.99 10.67 10.41
C ARG A 59 7.58 9.77 9.32
N TYR A 60 6.85 8.74 8.90
CA TYR A 60 7.27 7.77 7.88
C TYR A 60 6.16 7.53 6.84
N PHE A 61 5.49 8.62 6.42
CA PHE A 61 4.36 8.60 5.48
C PHE A 61 3.26 7.61 5.92
N GLU A 62 2.85 6.73 5.02
CA GLU A 62 1.75 5.80 5.22
C GLU A 62 2.03 4.73 6.28
N PHE A 63 3.29 4.35 6.47
CA PHE A 63 3.64 3.25 7.37
C PHE A 63 3.50 3.63 8.84
N SER A 64 3.83 4.87 9.21
CA SER A 64 3.61 5.36 10.57
C SER A 64 2.12 5.52 10.89
N GLY A 65 1.33 6.00 9.92
CA GLY A 65 -0.12 6.10 10.09
C GLY A 65 -0.79 4.73 10.21
N TRP A 66 -0.41 3.75 9.36
CA TRP A 66 -0.93 2.39 9.49
C TRP A 66 -0.48 1.68 10.76
N GLN A 67 0.72 1.96 11.28
CA GLN A 67 1.13 1.47 12.60
C GLN A 67 0.20 1.98 13.70
N ALA A 68 -0.10 3.29 13.71
CA ALA A 68 -1.04 3.87 14.67
C ALA A 68 -2.44 3.28 14.53
N GLY A 69 -2.94 3.10 13.31
CA GLY A 69 -4.24 2.49 13.08
C GLY A 69 -4.31 1.00 13.44
N LYS A 70 -3.23 0.24 13.23
CA LYS A 70 -3.12 -1.16 13.69
C LYS A 70 -3.24 -1.23 15.20
N GLN A 71 -2.47 -0.41 15.92
CA GLN A 71 -2.52 -0.34 17.37
C GLN A 71 -3.92 0.03 17.86
N TYR A 72 -4.54 1.04 17.25
CA TYR A 72 -5.90 1.45 17.59
C TYR A 72 -6.92 0.30 17.45
N LEU A 73 -6.84 -0.49 16.36
CA LEU A 73 -7.72 -1.65 16.18
C LEU A 73 -7.50 -2.72 17.25
N GLU A 74 -6.25 -3.00 17.60
CA GLU A 74 -5.89 -3.99 18.62
C GLU A 74 -6.37 -3.58 20.02
N GLU A 75 -6.42 -2.27 20.31
CA GLU A 75 -6.85 -1.73 21.60
C GLU A 75 -8.38 -1.58 21.74
N ASN A 76 -9.08 -1.26 20.64
CA ASN A 76 -10.49 -0.87 20.68
C ASN A 76 -11.46 -1.94 20.18
N TYR A 77 -10.97 -3.02 19.57
CA TYR A 77 -11.81 -4.05 18.96
C TYR A 77 -11.37 -5.47 19.32
N THR A 78 -12.35 -6.36 19.51
CA THR A 78 -12.09 -7.80 19.63
C THR A 78 -11.93 -8.41 18.26
N LEU A 79 -10.69 -8.47 17.78
CA LEU A 79 -10.32 -9.05 16.49
C LEU A 79 -10.35 -10.58 16.53
N GLN A 80 -10.81 -11.23 15.45
CA GLN A 80 -10.99 -12.67 15.36
C GLN A 80 -10.30 -13.27 14.13
N ASP A 81 -10.01 -14.57 14.18
CA ASP A 81 -9.33 -15.33 13.10
C ASP A 81 -10.06 -15.26 11.74
N GLY A 82 -11.39 -15.09 11.75
CA GLY A 82 -12.20 -14.93 10.55
C GLY A 82 -12.28 -13.51 9.99
N ASP A 83 -11.61 -12.54 10.62
CA ASP A 83 -11.60 -11.15 10.16
C ASP A 83 -10.60 -10.92 9.02
N LEU A 84 -10.95 -9.97 8.16
CA LEU A 84 -10.07 -9.49 7.10
C LEU A 84 -9.68 -8.04 7.38
N PHE A 85 -8.45 -7.69 7.01
CA PHE A 85 -7.89 -6.38 7.22
C PHE A 85 -7.52 -5.78 5.87
N CYS A 86 -8.04 -4.60 5.56
CA CYS A 86 -7.81 -3.90 4.30
C CYS A 86 -7.02 -2.62 4.56
N PHE A 87 -5.92 -2.43 3.87
CA PHE A 87 -5.12 -1.22 3.95
C PHE A 87 -5.18 -0.48 2.63
N ALA A 88 -5.42 0.82 2.69
CA ALA A 88 -5.45 1.69 1.52
C ALA A 88 -4.85 3.05 1.87
N ASN A 89 -4.18 3.68 0.90
CA ASN A 89 -3.79 5.09 0.98
C ASN A 89 -4.55 5.91 -0.07
N ASP A 90 -4.54 7.23 0.03
CA ASP A 90 -5.22 8.15 -0.87
C ASP A 90 -4.85 7.99 -2.37
N THR A 91 -3.70 7.36 -2.68
CA THR A 91 -3.30 7.06 -4.05
C THR A 91 -4.16 5.96 -4.71
N PHE A 92 -4.90 5.17 -3.91
CA PHE A 92 -5.79 4.13 -4.43
C PHE A 92 -6.82 4.71 -5.42
N ASP A 93 -7.39 5.88 -5.14
CA ASP A 93 -8.44 6.46 -5.97
C ASP A 93 -7.91 7.39 -7.08
N LYS A 94 -6.74 8.01 -6.83
CA LYS A 94 -6.08 8.94 -7.74
C LYS A 94 -5.45 8.20 -8.93
N ASN A 95 -4.67 7.16 -8.65
CA ASN A 95 -3.78 6.55 -9.65
C ASN A 95 -4.28 5.21 -10.19
N HIS A 96 -5.27 4.60 -9.52
CA HIS A 96 -5.76 3.27 -9.87
C HIS A 96 -7.28 3.30 -10.07
N TYR A 97 -7.74 2.84 -11.24
CA TYR A 97 -9.17 2.61 -11.44
C TYR A 97 -9.54 1.29 -10.78
N PHE A 98 -10.40 1.36 -9.76
CA PHE A 98 -10.89 0.19 -9.05
C PHE A 98 -12.30 -0.15 -9.52
N SER A 99 -12.40 -1.07 -10.48
CA SER A 99 -13.68 -1.49 -11.03
C SER A 99 -14.42 -2.47 -10.11
N PRO A 100 -15.75 -2.62 -10.27
CA PRO A 100 -16.49 -3.71 -9.63
C PRO A 100 -15.92 -5.11 -9.95
N LEU A 101 -15.28 -5.29 -11.12
CA LEU A 101 -14.59 -6.53 -11.48
C LEU A 101 -13.36 -6.77 -10.61
N THR A 102 -12.61 -5.71 -10.30
CA THR A 102 -11.51 -5.79 -9.33
C THR A 102 -12.03 -6.09 -7.94
N ALA A 103 -13.15 -5.50 -7.51
CA ALA A 103 -13.83 -5.87 -6.26
C ALA A 103 -14.17 -7.35 -6.17
N TRP A 104 -14.80 -7.86 -7.24
CA TRP A 104 -15.12 -9.27 -7.38
C TRP A 104 -13.87 -10.17 -7.35
N LEU A 105 -12.77 -9.77 -8.01
CA LEU A 105 -11.51 -10.52 -7.98
C LEU A 105 -10.90 -10.60 -6.58
N TYR A 106 -10.88 -9.49 -5.84
CA TYR A 106 -10.40 -9.49 -4.45
C TYR A 106 -11.22 -10.45 -3.60
N ASN A 107 -12.55 -10.35 -3.65
CA ASN A 107 -13.44 -11.25 -2.92
C ASN A 107 -13.24 -12.72 -3.28
N LEU A 108 -13.16 -13.03 -4.59
CA LEU A 108 -12.95 -14.39 -5.07
C LEU A 108 -11.63 -14.95 -4.55
N LYS A 109 -10.55 -14.17 -4.64
CA LYS A 109 -9.21 -14.61 -4.23
C LYS A 109 -9.04 -14.69 -2.73
N SER A 110 -9.60 -13.77 -1.95
CA SER A 110 -9.60 -13.87 -0.50
C SER A 110 -10.31 -15.14 -0.04
N LYS A 111 -11.48 -15.46 -0.64
CA LYS A 111 -12.21 -16.70 -0.33
C LYS A 111 -11.43 -17.95 -0.73
N GLN A 112 -10.70 -17.92 -1.83
CA GLN A 112 -9.85 -19.04 -2.25
C GLN A 112 -8.63 -19.20 -1.35
N ALA A 113 -8.00 -18.09 -0.96
CA ALA A 113 -6.84 -18.07 -0.07
C ALA A 113 -7.19 -18.61 1.32
N ALA A 114 -8.26 -18.11 1.93
CA ALA A 114 -8.74 -18.54 3.24
C ALA A 114 -9.09 -20.04 3.31
N LYS A 115 -9.45 -20.67 2.18
CA LYS A 115 -9.69 -22.12 2.10
C LYS A 115 -8.42 -22.95 2.02
N ARG A 116 -7.32 -22.37 1.52
CA ARG A 116 -6.06 -23.08 1.28
C ARG A 116 -5.18 -23.10 2.51
N GLN A 117 -5.03 -21.96 3.17
CA GLN A 117 -4.19 -21.83 4.35
C GLN A 117 -4.51 -20.55 5.13
N LYS A 118 -3.99 -20.50 6.36
CA LYS A 118 -3.89 -19.27 7.15
C LYS A 118 -2.61 -18.53 6.79
N GLY A 119 -2.64 -17.21 6.86
CA GLY A 119 -1.54 -16.32 6.53
C GLY A 119 -1.50 -16.00 5.04
N PHE A 120 -2.24 -14.97 4.63
CA PHE A 120 -2.10 -14.42 3.28
C PHE A 120 -2.17 -12.91 3.24
N ILE A 121 -1.47 -12.34 2.27
CA ILE A 121 -1.62 -10.96 1.81
C ILE A 121 -2.02 -10.96 0.33
N LEU A 122 -3.12 -10.30 0.02
CA LEU A 122 -3.70 -10.19 -1.30
C LEU A 122 -3.61 -8.75 -1.78
N GLY A 123 -2.99 -8.54 -2.94
CA GLY A 123 -2.86 -7.20 -3.51
C GLY A 123 -2.18 -7.24 -4.86
N ARG A 124 -1.78 -6.07 -5.36
CA ARG A 124 -0.86 -6.04 -6.49
C ARG A 124 0.51 -6.51 -6.01
N VAL A 125 1.11 -7.41 -6.75
CA VAL A 125 2.45 -7.94 -6.48
C VAL A 125 3.30 -7.55 -7.66
N ASP A 126 4.36 -6.81 -7.39
CA ASP A 126 5.40 -6.54 -8.38
C ASP A 126 6.59 -7.47 -8.08
N SER A 127 7.38 -7.78 -9.11
CA SER A 127 8.51 -8.70 -9.01
C SER A 127 9.63 -8.30 -9.97
N ARG A 128 10.84 -8.74 -9.65
CA ARG A 128 12.06 -8.58 -10.46
C ARG A 128 12.79 -9.91 -10.49
N ASN A 129 13.58 -10.14 -11.54
CA ASN A 129 14.47 -11.31 -11.66
C ASN A 129 15.80 -11.10 -10.90
N ILE A 130 15.81 -10.24 -9.89
CA ILE A 130 16.96 -9.91 -9.05
C ILE A 130 16.50 -10.09 -7.61
N GLU A 131 17.31 -10.77 -6.80
CA GLU A 131 17.11 -10.82 -5.36
C GLU A 131 17.71 -9.57 -4.72
N TYR A 132 16.91 -8.89 -3.92
CA TYR A 132 17.33 -7.77 -3.09
C TYR A 132 17.37 -8.20 -1.64
N LYS A 133 18.08 -7.44 -0.80
CA LYS A 133 18.06 -7.58 0.66
C LYS A 133 17.74 -6.26 1.33
N VAL A 134 16.71 -6.28 2.17
CA VAL A 134 16.34 -5.16 3.04
C VAL A 134 16.34 -5.66 4.48
N ASP A 135 17.22 -5.06 5.28
CA ASP A 135 17.53 -5.47 6.64
C ASP A 135 17.79 -6.98 6.77
N LYS A 136 18.71 -7.49 5.92
CA LYS A 136 19.10 -8.91 5.81
C LYS A 136 18.00 -9.86 5.32
N LEU A 137 16.77 -9.39 5.10
CA LEU A 137 15.69 -10.22 4.56
C LEU A 137 15.74 -10.22 3.02
N PRO A 138 15.85 -11.39 2.39
CA PRO A 138 15.83 -11.49 0.93
C PRO A 138 14.42 -11.29 0.37
N LEU A 139 14.31 -10.62 -0.77
CA LEU A 139 13.07 -10.53 -1.54
C LEU A 139 13.32 -10.39 -3.04
N SER A 140 12.44 -10.97 -3.85
CA SER A 140 12.38 -10.78 -5.31
C SER A 140 11.01 -10.28 -5.79
N LYS A 141 10.04 -10.24 -4.88
CA LYS A 141 8.66 -9.79 -5.10
C LYS A 141 8.14 -9.05 -3.87
N TRP A 142 7.21 -8.14 -4.07
CA TRP A 142 6.60 -7.34 -2.99
C TRP A 142 5.17 -6.94 -3.33
N ILE A 143 4.38 -6.70 -2.29
CA ILE A 143 3.04 -6.11 -2.41
C ILE A 143 3.16 -4.60 -2.65
N SER A 144 2.35 -4.02 -3.53
CA SER A 144 2.24 -2.56 -3.61
C SER A 144 1.43 -2.04 -2.41
N SER A 145 1.90 -1.00 -1.75
CA SER A 145 1.30 -0.50 -0.51
C SER A 145 -0.04 0.24 -0.70
N TYR A 146 -0.36 0.70 -1.91
CA TYR A 146 -1.56 1.53 -2.14
C TYR A 146 -2.89 0.84 -1.80
N PHE A 147 -2.95 -0.49 -1.93
CA PHE A 147 -4.14 -1.27 -1.59
C PHE A 147 -3.78 -2.76 -1.42
N PHE A 148 -4.06 -3.32 -0.24
CA PHE A 148 -3.92 -4.75 0.02
C PHE A 148 -4.89 -5.23 1.11
N VAL A 149 -5.16 -6.54 1.10
CA VAL A 149 -6.04 -7.23 2.04
C VAL A 149 -5.27 -8.37 2.71
N LEU A 150 -5.46 -8.56 4.00
CA LEU A 150 -4.82 -9.57 4.83
C LEU A 150 -5.87 -10.39 5.55
N ASP A 151 -5.54 -11.63 5.87
CA ASP A 151 -6.24 -12.33 6.94
C ASP A 151 -5.65 -12.00 8.31
N TYR A 152 -6.31 -12.49 9.36
CA TYR A 152 -5.90 -12.25 10.74
C TYR A 152 -4.47 -12.72 11.04
N THR A 153 -4.08 -13.89 10.54
CA THR A 153 -2.71 -14.42 10.75
C THR A 153 -1.67 -13.50 10.13
N ALA A 154 -1.88 -13.03 8.90
CA ALA A 154 -0.96 -12.09 8.26
C ALA A 154 -0.98 -10.70 8.91
N PHE A 155 -2.13 -10.24 9.41
CA PHE A 155 -2.26 -8.99 10.15
C PHE A 155 -1.43 -9.01 11.45
N GLN A 156 -1.48 -10.10 12.22
CA GLN A 156 -0.66 -10.27 13.42
C GLN A 156 0.84 -10.31 13.09
N ALA A 157 1.19 -10.92 11.95
CA ALA A 157 2.56 -11.02 11.47
C ALA A 157 3.10 -9.70 10.89
N LEU A 158 2.30 -8.64 10.80
CA LEU A 158 2.68 -7.43 10.09
C LEU A 158 3.51 -6.48 10.95
N VAL A 159 4.59 -5.96 10.36
CA VAL A 159 5.48 -4.96 10.98
C VAL A 159 5.56 -3.75 10.04
N PHE A 160 4.94 -2.64 10.43
CA PHE A 160 4.90 -1.44 9.59
C PHE A 160 6.18 -0.60 9.68
N LEU A 161 6.83 -0.56 10.86
CA LEU A 161 8.00 0.28 11.08
C LEU A 161 9.22 -0.56 11.48
N ASN A 162 10.35 -0.26 10.86
CA ASN A 162 11.66 -0.75 11.26
C ASN A 162 12.61 0.44 11.43
N THR A 163 13.11 0.63 12.65
CA THR A 163 13.95 1.78 13.02
C THR A 163 15.27 1.84 12.26
N ARG A 164 15.82 0.69 11.82
CA ARG A 164 17.01 0.65 10.96
C ARG A 164 16.72 1.22 9.57
N LEU A 165 15.50 1.01 9.04
CA LEU A 165 15.08 1.59 7.76
C LEU A 165 14.86 3.10 7.85
N CYS A 166 14.36 3.58 8.99
CA CYS A 166 14.19 5.00 9.24
C CYS A 166 15.50 5.79 9.16
N THR A 167 16.63 5.14 9.45
CA THR A 167 17.98 5.73 9.44
C THR A 167 18.88 5.12 8.35
N ALA A 168 18.30 4.36 7.41
CA ALA A 168 19.05 3.69 6.35
C ALA A 168 19.58 4.66 5.30
N VAL A 169 18.87 5.76 5.02
CA VAL A 169 19.36 6.79 4.09
C VAL A 169 20.40 7.63 4.83
N LYS A 170 21.67 7.54 4.44
CA LYS A 170 22.75 8.36 5.02
C LYS A 170 22.74 9.74 4.39
N GLU A 171 22.76 9.80 3.06
CA GLU A 171 22.89 11.04 2.31
C GLU A 171 22.04 11.01 1.03
N VAL A 172 21.56 12.20 0.62
CA VAL A 172 20.86 12.40 -0.66
C VAL A 172 21.50 13.61 -1.34
N THR A 173 22.05 13.39 -2.53
CA THR A 173 22.52 14.44 -3.44
C THR A 173 21.56 14.58 -4.62
N ASP A 174 21.87 15.48 -5.54
CA ASP A 174 21.08 15.69 -6.76
C ASP A 174 21.22 14.51 -7.74
N GLU A 175 22.33 13.78 -7.66
CA GLU A 175 22.67 12.67 -8.54
C GLU A 175 22.36 11.30 -7.92
N SER A 176 22.41 11.17 -6.59
CA SER A 176 22.38 9.86 -5.95
C SER A 176 21.87 9.87 -4.52
N ILE A 177 21.46 8.68 -4.06
CA ILE A 177 21.04 8.38 -2.70
C ILE A 177 22.00 7.32 -2.14
N TYR A 178 22.59 7.62 -1.00
CA TYR A 178 23.55 6.75 -0.32
C TYR A 178 22.88 6.10 0.91
N PHE A 179 22.95 4.78 0.97
CA PHE A 179 22.32 3.98 2.02
C PHE A 179 23.37 3.32 2.93
N ASP A 180 22.93 2.97 4.13
CA ASP A 180 23.63 2.06 5.03
C ASP A 180 23.69 0.65 4.41
N GLN A 181 24.88 0.23 3.96
CA GLN A 181 25.07 -1.07 3.30
C GLN A 181 24.81 -2.28 4.23
N THR A 182 24.76 -2.06 5.56
CA THR A 182 24.38 -3.13 6.50
C THR A 182 22.87 -3.37 6.54
N VAL A 183 22.09 -2.46 5.95
CA VAL A 183 20.63 -2.45 5.93
C VAL A 183 20.10 -2.63 4.51
N VAL A 184 20.70 -1.96 3.52
CA VAL A 184 20.24 -1.97 2.12
C VAL A 184 21.37 -2.47 1.24
N ASP A 185 21.16 -3.58 0.53
CA ASP A 185 22.18 -4.11 -0.36
C ASP A 185 22.34 -3.27 -1.63
N THR A 186 23.48 -3.46 -2.32
CA THR A 186 23.81 -2.72 -3.53
C THR A 186 22.72 -2.84 -4.61
N PRO A 187 22.17 -4.03 -4.92
CA PRO A 187 21.09 -4.14 -5.89
C PRO A 187 19.83 -3.34 -5.52
N MET A 188 19.44 -3.28 -4.24
CA MET A 188 18.32 -2.45 -3.81
C MET A 188 18.64 -0.95 -3.93
N GLN A 189 19.85 -0.54 -3.55
CA GLN A 189 20.28 0.85 -3.67
C GLN A 189 20.27 1.30 -5.14
N GLU A 190 20.82 0.50 -6.05
CA GLU A 190 20.78 0.77 -7.50
C GLU A 190 19.35 0.86 -8.01
N HIS A 191 18.47 -0.04 -7.55
CA HIS A 191 17.06 0.00 -7.92
C HIS A 191 16.38 1.31 -7.49
N ILE A 192 16.57 1.74 -6.24
CA ILE A 192 15.95 2.97 -5.73
C ILE A 192 16.54 4.19 -6.46
N ASN A 193 17.85 4.25 -6.66
CA ASN A 193 18.51 5.32 -7.42
C ASN A 193 17.99 5.40 -8.86
N SER A 194 17.89 4.27 -9.56
CA SER A 194 17.36 4.22 -10.93
C SER A 194 15.94 4.78 -11.06
N TRP A 195 15.19 4.82 -9.96
CA TRP A 195 13.82 5.31 -9.95
C TRP A 195 13.68 6.74 -9.42
N LEU A 196 14.39 7.10 -8.35
CA LEU A 196 14.26 8.39 -7.67
C LEU A 196 15.32 9.42 -8.10
N ARG A 197 16.48 8.99 -8.58
CA ARG A 197 17.54 9.81 -9.20
C ARG A 197 17.92 9.25 -10.58
N PRO A 198 16.95 9.15 -11.50
CA PRO A 198 17.21 8.60 -12.82
C PRO A 198 18.06 9.56 -13.65
N THR A 199 18.93 9.03 -14.51
CA THR A 199 19.50 9.80 -15.63
C THR A 199 18.52 9.95 -16.80
N GLY A 200 17.43 9.17 -16.80
CA GLY A 200 16.38 9.18 -17.81
C GLY A 200 14.97 9.14 -17.20
N LYS A 201 14.13 8.17 -17.60
CA LYS A 201 12.77 8.05 -17.04
C LYS A 201 12.81 7.42 -15.64
N GLY A 202 12.24 8.12 -14.66
CA GLY A 202 11.98 7.57 -13.33
C GLY A 202 10.65 8.05 -12.75
N TRP A 203 10.60 8.24 -11.44
CA TRP A 203 9.42 8.77 -10.75
C TRP A 203 9.08 10.17 -11.27
N TYR A 204 7.79 10.49 -11.40
CA TYR A 204 7.33 11.71 -12.09
C TYR A 204 7.79 13.02 -11.44
N ARG A 205 8.20 12.99 -10.16
CA ARG A 205 8.77 14.15 -9.46
C ARG A 205 10.26 14.01 -9.14
N ALA A 206 10.96 13.05 -9.75
CA ALA A 206 12.35 12.77 -9.45
C ALA A 206 13.29 13.99 -9.64
N HIS A 207 13.00 14.83 -10.65
CA HIS A 207 13.79 16.02 -10.96
C HIS A 207 13.24 17.32 -10.33
N SER A 208 12.07 17.28 -9.71
CA SER A 208 11.40 18.49 -9.18
C SER A 208 11.18 18.47 -7.66
N SER A 209 11.54 17.36 -7.01
CA SER A 209 11.45 17.24 -5.55
C SER A 209 12.80 17.56 -4.91
N ASP A 210 12.75 18.20 -3.75
CA ASP A 210 13.92 18.40 -2.90
C ASP A 210 14.45 17.08 -2.30
N ASN A 211 15.63 17.16 -1.69
CA ASN A 211 16.36 16.02 -1.17
C ASN A 211 15.65 15.37 0.02
N ASP A 212 14.85 16.12 0.79
CA ASP A 212 14.10 15.60 1.92
C ASP A 212 12.89 14.77 1.47
N VAL A 213 12.18 15.22 0.43
CA VAL A 213 11.11 14.46 -0.20
C VAL A 213 11.67 13.16 -0.81
N ILE A 214 12.83 13.22 -1.47
CA ILE A 214 13.51 12.04 -2.02
C ILE A 214 13.96 11.08 -0.91
N ARG A 215 14.53 11.61 0.19
CA ARG A 215 14.90 10.84 1.38
C ARG A 215 13.70 10.10 1.94
N ASN A 216 12.60 10.82 2.21
CA ASN A 216 11.41 10.22 2.79
C ASN A 216 10.80 9.19 1.82
N LYS A 217 10.78 9.48 0.51
CA LYS A 217 10.24 8.55 -0.49
C LYS A 217 11.07 7.26 -0.55
N SER A 218 12.39 7.37 -0.41
CA SER A 218 13.29 6.23 -0.31
C SER A 218 12.96 5.36 0.90
N VAL A 219 12.77 5.98 2.08
CA VAL A 219 12.38 5.27 3.31
C VAL A 219 11.03 4.58 3.15
N ALA A 220 10.04 5.20 2.49
CA ALA A 220 8.75 4.57 2.21
C ALA A 220 8.89 3.34 1.29
N ILE A 221 9.73 3.42 0.26
CA ILE A 221 10.00 2.27 -0.62
C ILE A 221 10.64 1.13 0.18
N LEU A 222 11.62 1.43 1.03
CA LEU A 222 12.25 0.42 1.88
C LEU A 222 11.24 -0.27 2.79
N HIS A 223 10.31 0.47 3.40
CA HIS A 223 9.25 -0.11 4.22
C HIS A 223 8.26 -0.96 3.42
N GLU A 224 7.89 -0.57 2.18
CA GLU A 224 7.05 -1.41 1.30
C GLU A 224 7.72 -2.77 1.03
N LYS A 225 9.02 -2.76 0.72
CA LYS A 225 9.81 -3.97 0.47
C LYS A 225 9.98 -4.80 1.74
N TYR A 226 10.32 -4.16 2.84
CA TYR A 226 10.51 -4.82 4.13
C TYR A 226 9.23 -5.49 4.64
N LEU A 227 8.08 -4.82 4.55
CA LEU A 227 6.78 -5.38 4.92
C LEU A 227 6.55 -6.72 4.19
N SER A 228 6.80 -6.74 2.89
CA SER A 228 6.66 -7.96 2.09
C SER A 228 7.66 -9.04 2.51
N ALA A 229 8.92 -8.66 2.73
CA ALA A 229 9.98 -9.58 3.12
C ALA A 229 9.73 -10.22 4.50
N VAL A 230 9.26 -9.44 5.48
CA VAL A 230 8.89 -9.92 6.83
C VAL A 230 7.74 -10.93 6.74
N LEU A 231 6.69 -10.60 5.98
CA LEU A 231 5.54 -11.50 5.81
C LEU A 231 5.98 -12.82 5.15
N MET A 232 6.79 -12.76 4.10
CA MET A 232 7.35 -13.96 3.46
C MET A 232 8.20 -14.79 4.43
N ALA A 233 9.06 -14.16 5.23
CA ALA A 233 9.87 -14.84 6.24
C ALA A 233 9.02 -15.52 7.34
N ARG A 234 7.78 -15.04 7.53
CA ARG A 234 6.79 -15.61 8.46
C ARG A 234 5.81 -16.57 7.78
N ASN A 235 6.16 -17.09 6.59
CA ASN A 235 5.35 -18.02 5.80
C ASN A 235 3.97 -17.47 5.38
N VAL A 236 3.81 -16.15 5.31
CA VAL A 236 2.60 -15.52 4.74
C VAL A 236 2.69 -15.55 3.22
N GLU A 237 1.64 -16.03 2.56
CA GLU A 237 1.59 -16.08 1.10
C GLU A 237 1.26 -14.73 0.49
N LEU A 238 2.10 -14.29 -0.45
CA LEU A 238 1.85 -13.13 -1.30
C LEU A 238 1.05 -13.53 -2.53
N ILE A 239 -0.22 -13.13 -2.55
CA ILE A 239 -1.17 -13.45 -3.61
C ILE A 239 -1.34 -12.25 -4.52
N HIS A 240 -0.99 -12.44 -5.80
CA HIS A 240 -1.21 -11.42 -6.82
C HIS A 240 -2.68 -11.38 -7.25
N VAL A 241 -3.38 -10.26 -7.02
CA VAL A 241 -4.80 -10.10 -7.36
C VAL A 241 -5.08 -10.29 -8.86
N TYR A 242 -4.15 -9.94 -9.74
CA TYR A 242 -4.31 -10.08 -11.19
C TYR A 242 -3.69 -11.37 -11.77
N SER A 243 -3.26 -12.32 -10.93
CA SER A 243 -2.79 -13.63 -11.43
C SER A 243 -3.90 -14.42 -12.13
N GLY A 244 -3.51 -15.27 -13.08
CA GLY A 244 -4.42 -16.09 -13.89
C GLY A 244 -4.89 -15.42 -15.19
N ARG A 245 -5.72 -16.13 -15.97
CA ARG A 245 -6.26 -15.59 -17.24
C ARG A 245 -7.25 -14.45 -16.98
N ILE A 246 -8.21 -14.67 -16.09
CA ILE A 246 -9.25 -13.69 -15.74
C ILE A 246 -8.63 -12.43 -15.12
N GLY A 247 -7.72 -12.60 -14.15
CA GLY A 247 -7.03 -11.48 -13.51
C GLY A 247 -6.31 -10.58 -14.51
N ARG A 248 -5.61 -11.17 -15.49
CA ARG A 248 -4.94 -10.40 -16.57
C ARG A 248 -5.90 -9.63 -17.46
N ILE A 249 -7.10 -10.16 -17.72
CA ILE A 249 -8.13 -9.47 -18.52
C ILE A 249 -8.65 -8.25 -17.75
N VAL A 250 -9.00 -8.43 -16.47
CA VAL A 250 -9.47 -7.33 -15.61
C VAL A 250 -8.40 -6.23 -15.50
N HIS A 251 -7.14 -6.61 -15.29
CA HIS A 251 -6.03 -5.64 -15.25
C HIS A 251 -5.89 -4.81 -16.53
N LYS A 252 -6.02 -5.47 -17.69
CA LYS A 252 -5.95 -4.79 -18.99
C LYS A 252 -7.13 -3.82 -19.16
N PHE A 253 -8.32 -4.23 -18.75
CA PHE A 253 -9.51 -3.38 -18.78
C PHE A 253 -9.33 -2.15 -17.87
N ASP A 254 -8.97 -2.36 -16.61
CA ASP A 254 -8.79 -1.26 -15.64
C ASP A 254 -7.70 -0.27 -16.09
N LYS A 255 -6.59 -0.77 -16.66
CA LYS A 255 -5.56 0.09 -17.25
C LYS A 255 -6.06 0.93 -18.43
N ARG A 256 -6.92 0.39 -19.29
CA ARG A 256 -7.50 1.13 -20.42
C ARG A 256 -8.42 2.24 -19.92
N VAL A 257 -9.30 1.93 -18.97
CA VAL A 257 -10.22 2.91 -18.38
C VAL A 257 -9.44 4.00 -17.65
N GLN A 258 -8.42 3.65 -16.86
CA GLN A 258 -7.60 4.64 -16.17
C GLN A 258 -6.89 5.60 -17.16
N LYS A 259 -6.33 5.07 -18.25
CA LYS A 259 -5.73 5.92 -19.30
C LYS A 259 -6.75 6.88 -19.93
N PHE A 260 -7.97 6.42 -20.17
CA PHE A 260 -9.04 7.26 -20.69
C PHE A 260 -9.44 8.37 -19.71
N ARG A 261 -9.61 8.02 -18.42
CA ARG A 261 -9.91 9.00 -17.34
C ARG A 261 -8.83 10.08 -17.23
N LEU A 262 -7.55 9.69 -17.26
CA LEU A 262 -6.44 10.63 -17.15
C LEU A 262 -6.35 11.57 -18.35
N ARG A 263 -6.60 11.07 -19.57
CA ARG A 263 -6.66 11.91 -20.78
C ARG A 263 -7.79 12.93 -20.71
N TYR A 264 -8.98 12.51 -20.28
CA TYR A 264 -10.14 13.40 -20.18
C TYR A 264 -9.93 14.53 -19.15
N LEU A 265 -9.30 14.21 -18.01
CA LEU A 265 -8.96 15.19 -16.98
C LEU A 265 -7.89 16.19 -17.42
N GLN A 266 -7.01 15.81 -18.36
CA GLN A 266 -6.03 16.71 -18.95
C GLN A 266 -6.67 17.62 -20.00
N SER A 267 -7.61 17.12 -20.81
CA SER A 267 -8.34 17.93 -21.80
C SER A 267 -9.36 18.89 -21.19
N SER A 268 -9.84 18.65 -19.98
CA SER A 268 -10.78 19.54 -19.27
C SER A 268 -10.09 20.65 -18.46
N LYS A 269 -8.75 20.71 -18.46
CA LYS A 269 -7.93 21.72 -17.79
C LYS A 269 -7.20 22.66 -18.78
N ALA A 270 -7.38 22.43 -20.08
CA ALA A 270 -6.95 23.29 -21.17
C ALA A 270 -8.16 24.07 -21.69
#